data_AF-A0A9N8KUJ1-F1
#
_entry.id   AF-A0A9N8KUJ1-F1
#
_cell.length_a   1.000
_cell.length_b   1.000
_cell.length_c   1.000
_cell.angle_alpha   90.00
_cell.angle_beta   90.00
_cell.angle_gamma   90.00
#
_symmetry.space_group_name_H-M   'P 1'
#
loop_
_entity.id
_entity.type
_entity.pdbx_description
1 polymer ?
#
loop_
_entity_poly.entity_id
_entity_poly.type
_entity_poly.pdbx_seq_one_letter_code
_entity_poly.pdbx_strand_id
1 'polypeptide(L)'
;MTSPLTVSLGTSPWGKYEVPGVVAPFDTLEKVMPLIDTFCSRGRKHIDTARIYGYGTAEELLAAAEEKHSGLTVSTNIFPARTTPLDPRYEPYNLNEHDLKLGLERSLAALKAGKVETFFIYDPDRNVPLEKTLATLDKLYKEGRFTRWGLIRHPAWLVARIQELCSVNKWVKPTVYQGIYNPFVRGVEAETIPCIRHHGMSFEAAQPLGSGILGGRYRKNFLDSEHPKGGRFDPSHLIGMHLRHRYWHDPIFDALEMIEQAAAKHGMTARECAIRWAHHHSAIKPELGDRLILGAADAQQLAEVLDFVEAGPLPEGVAKAVEASWQKATIALRDGLHTVERMTKAPPMRCIQKLSVGSAAFKPALYYQIFVPCDIVALVLQSVGGAMSSQSNGSSQAGVNIGLAGLSFQVLTLLVFIGLGVQYAFRFRADAKLGKVTMSGFNSRSKWVFGMVSLATVLIFIRCVYRIYELSDGYQGAALHDEGLFIGLESM
;
A
#
# COMPACT_ATOMS: atom_id res chain seq x y z
N MET A 1 12.06 3.59 -38.09
CA MET A 1 10.93 4.38 -37.55
C MET A 1 10.47 3.67 -36.30
N THR A 2 10.49 4.34 -35.15
CA THR A 2 9.95 3.79 -33.89
C THR A 2 8.44 3.61 -34.02
N SER A 3 7.90 2.46 -33.60
CA SER A 3 6.45 2.25 -33.59
C SER A 3 5.76 3.34 -32.75
N PRO A 4 4.64 3.91 -33.20
CA PRO A 4 3.92 4.91 -32.42
C PRO A 4 3.42 4.28 -31.11
N LEU A 5 3.53 5.03 -30.00
CA LEU A 5 3.01 4.57 -28.71
C LEU A 5 1.51 4.32 -28.80
N THR A 6 1.10 3.13 -28.36
CA THR A 6 -0.33 2.81 -28.19
C THR A 6 -0.81 3.45 -26.89
N VAL A 7 -1.99 4.07 -26.94
CA VAL A 7 -2.61 4.71 -25.76
C VAL A 7 -3.99 4.12 -25.54
N SER A 8 -4.37 4.03 -24.25
CA SER A 8 -5.71 3.66 -23.82
C SER A 8 -6.38 4.83 -23.11
N LEU A 9 -7.68 5.01 -23.30
CA LEU A 9 -8.48 5.95 -22.52
C LEU A 9 -8.97 5.25 -21.24
N GLY A 10 -8.52 5.73 -20.08
CA GLY A 10 -8.89 5.23 -18.77
C GLY A 10 -10.21 5.84 -18.27
N THR A 11 -11.15 4.99 -17.85
CA THR A 11 -12.51 5.39 -17.48
C THR A 11 -12.76 5.38 -15.97
N SER A 12 -11.71 5.43 -15.15
CA SER A 12 -11.82 5.50 -13.69
C SER A 12 -12.83 6.53 -13.16
N PRO A 13 -13.00 7.74 -13.74
CA PRO A 13 -13.98 8.71 -13.23
C PRO A 13 -15.39 8.53 -13.82
N TRP A 14 -15.63 7.47 -14.61
CA TRP A 14 -16.89 7.26 -15.32
C TRP A 14 -17.88 6.44 -14.48
N GLY A 15 -19.16 6.63 -14.78
CA GLY A 15 -20.26 5.97 -14.09
C GLY A 15 -20.74 6.75 -12.88
N LYS A 16 -21.76 6.23 -12.22
CA LYS A 16 -22.42 6.83 -11.07
C LYS A 16 -21.65 6.47 -9.80
N TYR A 17 -21.00 7.45 -9.20
CA TYR A 17 -20.41 7.31 -7.87
C TYR A 17 -21.38 7.88 -6.85
N GLU A 18 -22.24 7.04 -6.28
CA GLU A 18 -23.19 7.47 -5.25
C GLU A 18 -22.52 7.77 -3.88
N VAL A 19 -21.20 7.99 -3.83
CA VAL A 19 -20.48 8.32 -2.59
C VAL A 19 -20.79 9.77 -2.18
N PRO A 20 -21.23 10.01 -0.94
CA PRO A 20 -21.37 11.37 -0.44
C PRO A 20 -20.07 12.17 -0.63
N GLY A 21 -20.15 13.30 -1.32
CA GLY A 21 -19.01 14.19 -1.56
C GLY A 21 -18.14 13.86 -2.77
N VAL A 22 -18.35 12.74 -3.47
CA VAL A 22 -17.66 12.47 -4.76
C VAL A 22 -18.52 13.03 -5.89
N VAL A 23 -17.93 13.90 -6.72
CA VAL A 23 -18.55 14.30 -7.98
C VAL A 23 -18.11 13.29 -9.04
N ALA A 24 -19.06 12.61 -9.66
CA ALA A 24 -18.82 11.80 -10.85
C ALA A 24 -18.87 12.70 -12.09
N PRO A 25 -17.73 13.14 -12.67
CA PRO A 25 -17.76 14.09 -13.78
C PRO A 25 -18.32 13.47 -15.07
N PHE A 26 -18.37 12.14 -15.17
CA PHE A 26 -18.73 11.40 -16.39
C PHE A 26 -19.75 10.29 -16.09
N ASP A 27 -20.94 10.70 -15.69
CA ASP A 27 -22.03 9.81 -15.26
C ASP A 27 -23.14 9.61 -16.32
N THR A 28 -23.09 10.33 -17.43
CA THR A 28 -24.04 10.21 -18.54
C THR A 28 -23.34 10.07 -19.89
N LEU A 29 -24.07 9.57 -20.88
CA LEU A 29 -23.58 9.38 -22.24
C LEU A 29 -23.14 10.71 -22.86
N GLU A 30 -23.90 11.78 -22.66
CA GLU A 30 -23.62 13.13 -23.19
C GLU A 30 -22.28 13.68 -22.69
N LYS A 31 -21.88 13.33 -21.46
CA LYS A 31 -20.60 13.77 -20.87
C LYS A 31 -19.41 12.94 -21.32
N VAL A 32 -19.60 11.66 -21.67
CA VAL A 32 -18.51 10.78 -22.12
C VAL A 32 -18.28 10.81 -23.62
N MET A 33 -19.32 11.06 -24.44
CA MET A 33 -19.19 11.05 -25.90
C MET A 33 -18.12 12.02 -26.42
N PRO A 34 -18.00 13.28 -25.94
CA PRO A 34 -16.95 14.18 -26.40
C PRO A 34 -15.53 13.64 -26.18
N LEU A 35 -15.31 12.87 -25.11
CA LEU A 35 -14.02 12.21 -24.85
C LEU A 35 -13.78 11.06 -25.84
N ILE A 36 -14.80 10.23 -26.08
CA ILE A 36 -14.73 9.14 -27.07
C ILE A 36 -14.45 9.70 -28.46
N ASP A 37 -15.21 10.72 -28.89
CA ASP A 37 -15.06 11.34 -30.21
C ASP A 37 -13.67 11.94 -30.38
N THR A 38 -13.17 12.67 -29.37
CA THR A 38 -11.82 13.22 -29.39
C THR A 38 -10.76 12.13 -29.51
N PHE A 39 -10.89 11.06 -28.73
CA PHE A 39 -9.93 9.95 -28.74
C PHE A 39 -9.94 9.20 -30.08
N CYS A 40 -11.14 8.90 -30.60
CA CYS A 40 -11.31 8.14 -31.82
C CYS A 40 -10.98 8.95 -33.09
N SER A 41 -11.17 10.28 -33.06
CA SER A 41 -10.75 11.17 -34.15
C SER A 41 -9.24 11.09 -34.45
N ARG A 42 -8.44 10.67 -33.46
CA ARG A 42 -6.99 10.42 -33.58
C ARG A 42 -6.66 8.96 -33.92
N GLY A 43 -7.64 8.17 -34.38
CA GLY A 43 -7.48 6.76 -34.73
C GLY A 43 -7.22 5.83 -33.54
N ARG A 44 -7.48 6.29 -32.32
CA ARG A 44 -7.29 5.51 -31.08
C ARG A 44 -8.59 4.82 -30.69
N LYS A 45 -8.50 3.60 -30.15
CA LYS A 45 -9.68 2.77 -29.85
C LYS A 45 -9.60 1.95 -28.55
N HIS A 46 -8.45 1.95 -27.88
CA HIS A 46 -8.26 1.13 -26.68
C HIS A 46 -8.86 1.84 -25.46
N ILE A 47 -9.68 1.13 -24.70
CA ILE A 47 -10.34 1.62 -23.50
C ILE A 47 -9.90 0.76 -22.31
N ASP A 48 -9.55 1.40 -21.19
CA ASP A 48 -9.28 0.75 -19.92
C ASP A 48 -10.39 1.08 -18.92
N THR A 49 -11.08 0.05 -18.44
CA THR A 49 -12.18 0.16 -17.47
C THR A 49 -12.04 -0.89 -16.36
N ALA A 50 -13.00 -0.91 -15.44
CA ALA A 50 -13.06 -1.88 -14.36
C ALA A 50 -14.50 -2.18 -13.97
N ARG A 51 -14.78 -3.41 -13.53
CA ARG A 51 -16.10 -3.76 -12.96
C ARG A 51 -16.46 -2.91 -11.74
N ILE A 52 -15.45 -2.42 -11.02
CA ILE A 52 -15.63 -1.58 -9.83
C ILE A 52 -15.93 -0.11 -10.14
N TYR A 53 -15.63 0.37 -11.35
CA TYR A 53 -15.80 1.78 -11.71
C TYR A 53 -17.28 2.17 -11.82
N GLY A 54 -17.66 3.23 -11.09
CA GLY A 54 -19.06 3.67 -10.96
C GLY A 54 -19.99 2.58 -10.44
N TYR A 55 -19.49 1.69 -9.55
CA TYR A 55 -20.20 0.48 -9.13
C TYR A 55 -20.65 -0.39 -10.31
N GLY A 56 -19.86 -0.36 -11.39
CA GLY A 56 -20.08 -1.12 -12.60
C GLY A 56 -20.88 -0.41 -13.71
N THR A 57 -21.43 0.77 -13.44
CA THR A 57 -22.13 1.58 -14.44
C THR A 57 -21.20 2.20 -15.49
N ALA A 58 -19.89 2.26 -15.23
CA ALA A 58 -18.91 2.70 -16.23
C ALA A 58 -18.89 1.79 -17.47
N GLU A 59 -19.04 0.48 -17.28
CA GLU A 59 -19.11 -0.51 -18.37
C GLU A 59 -20.42 -0.40 -19.15
N GLU A 60 -21.54 -0.05 -18.48
CA GLU A 60 -22.82 0.21 -19.15
C GLU A 60 -22.77 1.47 -20.01
N LEU A 61 -22.12 2.54 -19.51
CA LEU A 61 -21.88 3.75 -20.28
C LEU A 61 -21.02 3.49 -21.52
N LEU A 62 -20.02 2.61 -21.41
CA LEU A 62 -19.20 2.21 -22.54
C LEU A 62 -19.98 1.43 -23.59
N ALA A 63 -20.92 0.55 -23.19
CA ALA A 63 -21.80 -0.13 -24.14
C ALA A 63 -22.66 0.87 -24.93
N ALA A 64 -23.23 1.87 -24.23
CA ALA A 64 -24.01 2.93 -24.87
C ALA A 64 -23.17 3.83 -25.79
N ALA A 65 -21.89 4.04 -25.45
CA ALA A 65 -20.95 4.75 -26.32
C ALA A 65 -20.57 3.93 -27.56
N GLU A 66 -20.33 2.61 -27.42
CA GLU A 66 -20.02 1.70 -28.53
C GLU A 66 -21.17 1.60 -29.54
N GLU A 67 -22.43 1.64 -29.08
CA GLU A 67 -23.61 1.71 -29.96
C GLU A 67 -23.60 2.95 -30.88
N LYS A 68 -22.99 4.05 -30.41
CA LYS A 68 -22.83 5.29 -31.19
C LYS A 68 -21.51 5.35 -31.96
N HIS A 69 -20.48 4.68 -31.47
CA HIS A 69 -19.12 4.74 -32.01
C HIS A 69 -18.50 3.33 -32.03
N SER A 70 -18.74 2.59 -33.10
CA SER A 70 -18.28 1.20 -33.21
C SER A 70 -16.76 1.06 -33.32
N GLY A 71 -16.23 -0.01 -32.73
CA GLY A 71 -14.84 -0.43 -32.85
C GLY A 71 -13.97 -0.20 -31.62
N LEU A 72 -14.54 0.14 -30.45
CA LEU A 72 -13.76 0.24 -29.23
C LEU A 72 -13.22 -1.13 -28.81
N THR A 73 -11.97 -1.14 -28.35
CA THR A 73 -11.29 -2.32 -27.87
C THR A 73 -11.14 -2.20 -26.36
N VAL A 74 -12.01 -2.89 -25.62
CA VAL A 74 -12.15 -2.71 -24.17
C VAL A 74 -11.31 -3.73 -23.40
N SER A 75 -10.53 -3.23 -22.44
CA SER A 75 -9.89 -4.01 -21.38
C SER A 75 -10.59 -3.71 -20.05
N THR A 76 -10.85 -4.74 -19.24
CA THR A 76 -11.50 -4.60 -17.93
C THR A 76 -10.76 -5.41 -16.87
N ASN A 77 -11.09 -5.18 -15.60
CA ASN A 77 -10.49 -5.86 -14.46
C ASN A 77 -11.51 -6.23 -13.39
N ILE A 78 -11.15 -7.26 -12.61
CA ILE A 78 -11.85 -7.66 -11.39
C ILE A 78 -10.96 -7.37 -10.17
N PHE A 79 -11.58 -6.79 -9.13
CA PHE A 79 -10.93 -6.48 -7.86
C PHE A 79 -11.40 -7.45 -6.77
N PRO A 80 -10.51 -8.20 -6.09
CA PRO A 80 -10.89 -9.10 -5.00
C PRO A 80 -11.23 -8.32 -3.71
N ALA A 81 -12.40 -7.69 -3.72
CA ALA A 81 -12.84 -6.73 -2.70
C ALA A 81 -13.37 -7.36 -1.40
N ARG A 82 -13.63 -8.67 -1.36
CA ARG A 82 -14.40 -9.28 -0.25
C ARG A 82 -13.76 -9.10 1.13
N THR A 83 -12.44 -9.01 1.21
CA THR A 83 -11.70 -8.82 2.47
C THR A 83 -11.25 -7.38 2.71
N THR A 84 -11.43 -6.50 1.73
CA THR A 84 -11.07 -5.07 1.81
C THR A 84 -12.23 -4.23 1.28
N PRO A 85 -13.41 -4.22 1.94
CA PRO A 85 -14.52 -3.42 1.45
C PRO A 85 -14.18 -1.93 1.63
N LEU A 86 -13.65 -1.32 0.57
CA LEU A 86 -13.45 0.13 0.46
C LEU A 86 -14.79 0.88 0.55
N ASP A 87 -15.87 0.22 0.13
CA ASP A 87 -17.25 0.66 0.20
C ASP A 87 -18.16 -0.58 0.25
N PRO A 88 -19.13 -0.67 1.17
CA PRO A 88 -20.06 -1.80 1.26
C PRO A 88 -20.94 -1.99 0.03
N ARG A 89 -21.05 -0.99 -0.86
CA ARG A 89 -21.78 -1.08 -2.12
C ARG A 89 -21.01 -1.78 -3.23
N TYR A 90 -19.70 -2.00 -3.06
CA TYR A 90 -18.97 -2.81 -4.00
C TYR A 90 -19.36 -4.27 -3.88
N GLU A 91 -19.58 -4.89 -5.02
CA GLU A 91 -19.83 -6.31 -5.08
C GLU A 91 -18.58 -7.07 -4.62
N PRO A 92 -18.69 -7.91 -3.59
CA PRO A 92 -17.52 -8.51 -2.96
C PRO A 92 -17.08 -9.75 -3.74
N TYR A 93 -16.10 -9.59 -4.63
CA TYR A 93 -15.47 -10.70 -5.33
C TYR A 93 -14.27 -11.26 -4.55
N ASN A 94 -14.06 -12.58 -4.64
CA ASN A 94 -12.78 -13.25 -4.49
C ASN A 94 -12.26 -13.71 -5.86
N LEU A 95 -11.08 -14.33 -5.91
CA LEU A 95 -10.54 -14.94 -7.14
C LEU A 95 -10.77 -16.46 -7.22
N ASN A 96 -11.85 -16.96 -6.61
CA ASN A 96 -12.29 -18.36 -6.78
C ASN A 96 -13.03 -18.54 -8.11
N GLU A 97 -13.30 -19.79 -8.50
CA GLU A 97 -13.95 -20.10 -9.79
C GLU A 97 -15.28 -19.37 -9.98
N HIS A 98 -16.13 -19.39 -8.94
CA HIS A 98 -17.46 -18.78 -8.98
C HIS A 98 -17.37 -17.26 -9.20
N ASP A 99 -16.60 -16.55 -8.38
CA ASP A 99 -16.55 -15.09 -8.38
C ASP A 99 -15.83 -14.53 -9.61
N LEU A 100 -14.80 -15.22 -10.12
CA LEU A 100 -14.15 -14.86 -11.39
C LEU A 100 -15.11 -14.97 -12.56
N LYS A 101 -15.85 -16.08 -12.65
CA LYS A 101 -16.84 -16.29 -13.70
C LYS A 101 -17.96 -15.26 -13.61
N LEU A 102 -18.51 -15.05 -12.41
CA LEU A 102 -19.59 -14.11 -12.17
C LEU A 102 -19.17 -12.67 -12.50
N GLY A 103 -17.99 -12.23 -12.06
CA GLY A 103 -17.49 -10.89 -12.32
C GLY A 103 -17.27 -10.64 -13.81
N LEU A 104 -16.68 -11.60 -14.52
CA LEU A 104 -16.50 -11.49 -15.97
C LEU A 104 -17.84 -11.52 -16.73
N GLU A 105 -18.78 -12.37 -16.32
CA GLU A 105 -20.13 -12.41 -16.90
C GLU A 105 -20.86 -11.08 -16.73
N ARG A 106 -20.73 -10.44 -15.56
CA ARG A 106 -21.31 -9.11 -15.30
C ARG A 106 -20.65 -8.02 -16.13
N SER A 107 -19.33 -8.01 -16.23
CA SER A 107 -18.61 -7.09 -17.12
C SER A 107 -19.06 -7.23 -18.57
N LEU A 108 -19.11 -8.47 -19.09
CA LEU A 108 -19.53 -8.74 -20.46
C LEU A 108 -20.98 -8.34 -20.73
N ALA A 109 -21.89 -8.63 -19.78
CA ALA A 109 -23.28 -8.22 -19.87
C ALA A 109 -23.45 -6.69 -19.88
N ALA A 110 -22.74 -5.98 -18.98
CA ALA A 110 -22.78 -4.52 -18.92
C ALA A 110 -22.18 -3.86 -20.17
N LEU A 111 -21.09 -4.42 -20.71
CA LEU A 111 -20.47 -3.98 -21.96
C LEU A 111 -21.29 -4.40 -23.21
N LYS A 112 -22.34 -5.22 -23.06
CA LYS A 112 -23.06 -5.87 -24.16
C LYS A 112 -22.11 -6.56 -25.15
N ALA A 113 -21.03 -7.16 -24.64
CA ALA A 113 -19.95 -7.74 -25.43
C ALA A 113 -19.85 -9.25 -25.19
N GLY A 114 -19.55 -10.02 -26.24
CA GLY A 114 -19.23 -11.45 -26.09
C GLY A 114 -17.81 -11.71 -25.55
N LYS A 115 -16.92 -10.72 -25.69
CA LYS A 115 -15.48 -10.84 -25.39
C LYS A 115 -14.86 -9.47 -25.09
N VAL A 116 -13.87 -9.43 -24.20
CA VAL A 116 -12.98 -8.25 -23.98
C VAL A 116 -11.57 -8.48 -24.54
N GLU A 117 -10.81 -7.41 -24.80
CA GLU A 117 -9.41 -7.53 -25.22
C GLU A 117 -8.57 -8.14 -24.10
N THR A 118 -8.54 -7.47 -22.95
CA THR A 118 -7.77 -7.88 -21.79
C THR A 118 -8.66 -8.01 -20.58
N PHE A 119 -8.56 -9.14 -19.87
CA PHE A 119 -9.11 -9.30 -18.54
C PHE A 119 -7.99 -9.26 -17.50
N PHE A 120 -8.01 -8.27 -16.61
CA PHE A 120 -6.96 -8.09 -15.60
C PHE A 120 -7.42 -8.57 -14.21
N ILE A 121 -6.46 -9.11 -13.46
CA ILE A 121 -6.60 -9.37 -12.02
C ILE A 121 -5.96 -8.22 -11.25
N TYR A 122 -6.77 -7.44 -10.53
CA TYR A 122 -6.33 -6.16 -9.96
C TYR A 122 -5.35 -6.29 -8.78
N ASP A 123 -5.51 -7.32 -7.96
CA ASP A 123 -4.69 -7.58 -6.78
C ASP A 123 -4.62 -9.09 -6.52
N PRO A 124 -3.57 -9.59 -5.84
CA PRO A 124 -3.54 -10.98 -5.37
C PRO A 124 -4.63 -11.24 -4.34
N ASP A 125 -5.31 -12.39 -4.43
CA ASP A 125 -6.23 -12.85 -3.39
C ASP A 125 -5.56 -13.89 -2.49
N ARG A 126 -5.34 -13.53 -1.23
CA ARG A 126 -4.68 -14.39 -0.24
C ARG A 126 -5.60 -15.46 0.34
N ASN A 127 -6.90 -15.40 0.06
CA ASN A 127 -7.90 -16.34 0.59
C ASN A 127 -8.18 -17.49 -0.38
N VAL A 128 -7.70 -17.38 -1.63
CA VAL A 128 -7.90 -18.39 -2.67
C VAL A 128 -6.54 -18.94 -3.09
N PRO A 129 -6.35 -20.27 -3.09
CA PRO A 129 -5.16 -20.88 -3.64
C PRO A 129 -4.91 -20.44 -5.08
N LEU A 130 -3.70 -19.98 -5.38
CA LEU A 130 -3.33 -19.36 -6.66
C LEU A 130 -3.65 -20.28 -7.85
N GLU A 131 -3.38 -21.58 -7.71
CA GLU A 131 -3.65 -22.59 -8.74
C GLU A 131 -5.12 -22.66 -9.14
N LYS A 132 -6.05 -22.43 -8.19
CA LYS A 132 -7.49 -22.39 -8.50
C LYS A 132 -7.83 -21.20 -9.38
N THR A 133 -7.31 -20.02 -9.04
CA THR A 133 -7.46 -18.80 -9.84
C THR A 133 -6.92 -19.00 -11.26
N LEU A 134 -5.70 -19.54 -11.40
CA LEU A 134 -5.06 -19.76 -12.70
C LEU A 134 -5.80 -20.80 -13.56
N ALA A 135 -6.25 -21.90 -12.96
CA ALA A 135 -7.06 -22.91 -13.66
C ALA A 135 -8.39 -22.32 -14.17
N THR A 136 -9.05 -21.47 -13.37
CA THR A 136 -10.26 -20.78 -13.81
C THR A 136 -9.99 -19.82 -14.97
N LEU A 137 -8.92 -19.03 -14.90
CA LEU A 137 -8.55 -18.11 -15.99
C LEU A 137 -8.27 -18.87 -17.30
N ASP A 138 -7.63 -20.03 -17.23
CA ASP A 138 -7.41 -20.90 -18.39
C ASP A 138 -8.72 -21.41 -19.01
N LYS A 139 -9.68 -21.82 -18.17
CA LYS A 139 -11.01 -22.22 -18.63
C LYS A 139 -11.73 -21.07 -19.33
N LEU A 140 -11.79 -19.89 -18.71
CA LEU A 140 -12.43 -18.69 -19.28
C LEU A 140 -11.76 -18.22 -20.58
N TYR A 141 -10.44 -18.39 -20.68
CA TYR A 141 -9.69 -18.12 -21.91
C TYR A 141 -10.09 -19.08 -23.04
N LYS A 142 -10.14 -20.39 -22.74
CA LYS A 142 -10.56 -21.42 -23.71
C LYS A 142 -12.02 -21.26 -24.15
N GLU A 143 -12.88 -20.74 -23.28
CA GLU A 143 -14.24 -20.32 -23.60
C GLU A 143 -14.30 -19.05 -24.49
N GLY A 144 -13.15 -18.43 -24.79
CA GLY A 144 -13.06 -17.27 -25.68
C GLY A 144 -13.53 -15.95 -25.06
N ARG A 145 -13.67 -15.88 -23.73
CA ARG A 145 -14.25 -14.72 -23.01
C ARG A 145 -13.34 -13.48 -23.01
N PHE A 146 -12.04 -13.65 -23.25
CA PHE A 146 -11.08 -12.56 -23.44
C PHE A 146 -9.95 -12.96 -24.40
N THR A 147 -9.26 -11.99 -25.01
CA THR A 147 -8.15 -12.26 -25.96
C THR A 147 -6.83 -12.49 -25.26
N ARG A 148 -6.61 -11.79 -24.15
CA ARG A 148 -5.46 -11.95 -23.27
C ARG A 148 -5.86 -11.62 -21.83
N TRP A 149 -5.00 -11.95 -20.88
CA TRP A 149 -5.20 -11.57 -19.48
C TRP A 149 -3.92 -11.01 -18.88
N GLY A 150 -4.08 -10.26 -17.80
CA GLY A 150 -3.00 -9.53 -17.18
C GLY A 150 -3.10 -9.37 -15.68
N LEU A 151 -2.06 -8.77 -15.13
CA LEU A 151 -1.87 -8.57 -13.69
C LEU A 151 -1.77 -7.08 -13.37
N ILE A 152 -2.32 -6.67 -12.24
CA ILE A 152 -2.15 -5.33 -11.67
C ILE A 152 -1.65 -5.51 -10.24
N ARG A 153 -0.72 -4.68 -9.77
CA ARG A 153 -0.20 -4.68 -8.37
C ARG A 153 0.35 -6.03 -7.87
N HIS A 154 0.77 -6.93 -8.76
CA HIS A 154 1.44 -8.17 -8.36
C HIS A 154 2.95 -7.93 -8.23
N PRO A 155 3.59 -8.25 -7.08
CA PRO A 155 5.04 -8.10 -6.95
C PRO A 155 5.79 -9.03 -7.90
N ALA A 156 7.02 -8.66 -8.28
CA ALA A 156 7.81 -9.38 -9.29
C ALA A 156 7.94 -10.89 -9.01
N TRP A 157 8.21 -11.28 -7.76
CA TRP A 157 8.30 -12.69 -7.37
C TRP A 157 7.00 -13.46 -7.62
N LEU A 158 5.84 -12.82 -7.46
CA LEU A 158 4.54 -13.45 -7.68
C LEU A 158 4.23 -13.55 -9.17
N VAL A 159 4.62 -12.55 -9.96
CA VAL A 159 4.55 -12.62 -11.43
C VAL A 159 5.35 -13.81 -11.94
N ALA A 160 6.59 -13.98 -11.48
CA ALA A 160 7.44 -15.11 -11.85
C ALA A 160 6.81 -16.46 -11.46
N ARG A 161 6.27 -16.56 -10.22
CA ARG A 161 5.56 -17.76 -9.76
C ARG A 161 4.33 -18.09 -10.59
N ILE A 162 3.54 -17.09 -10.98
CA ILE A 162 2.37 -17.26 -11.85
C ILE A 162 2.81 -17.79 -13.22
N GLN A 163 3.85 -17.21 -13.81
CA GLN A 163 4.38 -17.63 -15.10
C GLN A 163 4.87 -19.08 -15.08
N GLU A 164 5.57 -19.48 -14.01
CA GLU A 164 6.01 -20.85 -13.77
C GLU A 164 4.83 -21.81 -13.66
N LEU A 165 3.86 -21.51 -12.79
CA LEU A 165 2.67 -22.34 -12.58
C LEU A 165 1.87 -22.53 -13.87
N CYS A 166 1.65 -21.46 -14.64
CA CYS A 166 0.99 -21.58 -15.94
C CYS A 166 1.81 -22.46 -16.90
N SER A 167 3.14 -22.35 -16.89
CA SER A 167 4.01 -23.16 -17.74
C SER A 167 3.94 -24.65 -17.42
N VAL A 168 4.04 -25.01 -16.14
CA VAL A 168 4.03 -26.41 -15.67
C VAL A 168 2.67 -27.06 -15.93
N ASN A 169 1.58 -26.33 -15.72
CA ASN A 169 0.22 -26.85 -15.90
C ASN A 169 -0.32 -26.68 -17.33
N LYS A 170 0.46 -26.12 -18.25
CA LYS A 170 0.05 -25.81 -19.63
C LYS A 170 -1.20 -24.92 -19.69
N TRP A 171 -1.31 -23.98 -18.76
CA TRP A 171 -2.33 -22.95 -18.75
C TRP A 171 -1.90 -21.73 -19.55
N VAL A 172 -2.88 -20.95 -20.03
CA VAL A 172 -2.63 -19.65 -20.62
C VAL A 172 -1.85 -18.72 -19.66
N LYS A 173 -0.75 -18.15 -20.16
CA LYS A 173 0.12 -17.23 -19.40
C LYS A 173 -0.40 -15.79 -19.46
N PRO A 174 -0.20 -14.97 -18.42
CA PRO A 174 -0.48 -13.54 -18.53
C PRO A 174 0.51 -12.92 -19.51
N THR A 175 0.04 -11.96 -20.29
CA THR A 175 0.86 -11.30 -21.35
C THR A 175 1.02 -9.81 -21.13
N VAL A 176 0.37 -9.25 -20.11
CA VAL A 176 0.39 -7.81 -19.83
C VAL A 176 0.35 -7.53 -18.33
N TYR A 177 1.09 -6.52 -17.92
CA TYR A 177 1.10 -6.01 -16.55
C TYR A 177 0.70 -4.54 -16.54
N GLN A 178 -0.27 -4.15 -15.71
CA GLN A 178 -0.65 -2.76 -15.52
C GLN A 178 -0.10 -2.23 -14.18
N GLY A 179 0.54 -1.07 -14.20
CA GLY A 179 1.16 -0.49 -13.01
C GLY A 179 1.11 1.03 -12.98
N ILE A 180 1.07 1.61 -11.78
CA ILE A 180 1.22 3.05 -11.60
C ILE A 180 2.65 3.42 -12.02
N TYR A 181 2.77 4.33 -12.99
CA TYR A 181 4.07 4.74 -13.49
C TYR A 181 4.04 6.18 -14.01
N ASN A 182 4.84 7.03 -13.38
CA ASN A 182 4.89 8.47 -13.67
C ASN A 182 6.21 9.05 -13.13
N PRO A 183 6.54 10.33 -13.43
CA PRO A 183 7.77 10.98 -12.97
C PRO A 183 8.11 10.79 -11.49
N PHE A 184 7.11 10.69 -10.62
CA PHE A 184 7.30 10.54 -9.16
C PHE A 184 7.26 9.09 -8.68
N VAL A 185 6.55 8.20 -9.38
CA VAL A 185 6.35 6.81 -8.97
C VAL A 185 6.98 5.87 -10.00
N ARG A 186 8.20 5.42 -9.70
CA ARG A 186 8.98 4.54 -10.59
C ARG A 186 9.44 3.23 -9.95
N GLY A 187 8.84 2.86 -8.82
CA GLY A 187 9.23 1.63 -8.08
C GLY A 187 9.13 0.34 -8.90
N VAL A 188 8.34 0.32 -9.98
CA VAL A 188 8.23 -0.82 -10.90
C VAL A 188 9.49 -1.03 -11.75
N GLU A 189 10.37 -0.03 -11.92
CA GLU A 189 11.57 -0.13 -12.75
C GLU A 189 12.61 -1.11 -12.19
N ALA A 190 12.69 -1.24 -10.86
CA ALA A 190 13.75 -2.00 -10.21
C ALA A 190 13.63 -3.52 -10.44
N GLU A 191 12.42 -4.06 -10.32
CA GLU A 191 12.19 -5.51 -10.35
C GLU A 191 11.02 -5.92 -11.24
N THR A 192 9.90 -5.22 -11.17
CA THR A 192 8.68 -5.59 -11.90
C THR A 192 8.88 -5.52 -13.40
N ILE A 193 9.39 -4.40 -13.93
CA ILE A 193 9.64 -4.23 -15.37
C ILE A 193 10.65 -5.28 -15.88
N PRO A 194 11.84 -5.47 -15.26
CA PRO A 194 12.75 -6.53 -15.66
C PRO A 194 12.10 -7.93 -15.67
N CYS A 195 11.32 -8.27 -14.64
CA CYS A 195 10.62 -9.55 -14.54
C CYS A 195 9.61 -9.76 -15.68
N ILE A 196 8.74 -8.78 -15.94
CA ILE A 196 7.74 -8.90 -17.01
C ILE A 196 8.41 -8.99 -18.39
N ARG A 197 9.57 -8.32 -18.61
CA ARG A 197 10.32 -8.42 -19.87
C ARG A 197 10.96 -9.78 -20.06
N HIS A 198 11.51 -10.35 -19.00
CA HIS A 198 12.03 -11.72 -19.04
C HIS A 198 10.96 -12.72 -19.51
N HIS A 199 9.70 -12.50 -19.15
CA HIS A 199 8.57 -13.34 -19.56
C HIS A 199 7.86 -12.88 -20.84
N GLY A 200 8.38 -11.88 -21.56
CA GLY A 200 7.80 -11.40 -22.81
C GLY A 200 6.45 -10.68 -22.65
N MET A 201 6.17 -10.12 -21.47
CA MET A 201 4.94 -9.38 -21.19
C MET A 201 5.09 -7.89 -21.54
N SER A 202 3.99 -7.27 -21.97
CA SER A 202 3.89 -5.81 -22.15
C SER A 202 3.54 -5.09 -20.84
N PHE A 203 3.81 -3.79 -20.78
CA PHE A 203 3.50 -2.93 -19.64
C PHE A 203 2.48 -1.85 -20.01
N GLU A 204 1.45 -1.68 -19.18
CA GLU A 204 0.48 -0.59 -19.31
C GLU A 204 0.64 0.38 -18.15
N ALA A 205 1.14 1.57 -18.45
CA ALA A 205 1.44 2.62 -17.49
C ALA A 205 0.17 3.40 -17.13
N ALA A 206 -0.31 3.21 -15.91
CA ALA A 206 -1.44 3.92 -15.33
C ALA A 206 -1.00 5.19 -14.58
N GLN A 207 -1.91 6.17 -14.52
CA GLN A 207 -1.72 7.43 -13.79
C GLN A 207 -0.45 8.21 -14.19
N PRO A 208 -0.22 8.48 -15.49
CA PRO A 208 0.98 9.21 -15.94
C PRO A 208 1.07 10.63 -15.39
N LEU A 209 -0.06 11.21 -14.99
CA LEU A 209 -0.14 12.53 -14.33
C LEU A 209 -0.24 12.46 -12.80
N GLY A 210 0.00 11.30 -12.18
CA GLY A 210 -0.10 11.13 -10.73
C GLY A 210 -1.47 11.52 -10.17
N SER A 211 -2.54 11.05 -10.82
CA SER A 211 -3.94 11.42 -10.52
C SER A 211 -4.26 12.92 -10.66
N GLY A 212 -3.42 13.69 -11.36
CA GLY A 212 -3.59 15.12 -11.60
C GLY A 212 -2.63 16.00 -10.79
N ILE A 213 -1.80 15.44 -9.92
CA ILE A 213 -0.77 16.22 -9.18
C ILE A 213 0.22 16.88 -10.13
N LEU A 214 0.62 16.18 -11.20
CA LEU A 214 1.47 16.70 -12.27
C LEU A 214 0.71 17.59 -13.27
N GLY A 215 -0.55 17.91 -12.98
CA GLY A 215 -1.40 18.77 -13.81
C GLY A 215 -1.18 20.27 -13.63
N GLY A 216 -0.33 20.67 -12.67
CA GLY A 216 0.02 22.07 -12.36
C GLY A 216 -1.00 22.84 -11.50
N ARG A 217 -2.07 22.18 -11.04
CA ARG A 217 -3.12 22.82 -10.23
C ARG A 217 -2.73 22.99 -8.76
N TYR A 218 -2.02 22.01 -8.20
CA TYR A 218 -1.77 21.90 -6.76
C TYR A 218 -0.36 22.38 -6.41
N ARG A 219 -0.20 23.00 -5.24
CA ARG A 219 1.05 23.62 -4.78
C ARG A 219 1.19 23.49 -3.26
N LYS A 220 2.40 23.71 -2.73
CA LYS A 220 2.75 23.52 -1.30
C LYS A 220 1.80 24.25 -0.33
N ASN A 221 1.40 25.48 -0.67
CA ASN A 221 0.51 26.31 0.16
C ASN A 221 -0.94 26.31 -0.34
N PHE A 222 -1.36 25.26 -1.05
CA PHE A 222 -2.73 25.15 -1.55
C PHE A 222 -3.69 24.99 -0.37
N LEU A 223 -4.64 25.91 -0.22
CA LEU A 223 -5.57 25.88 0.91
C LEU A 223 -6.65 24.82 0.69
N ASP A 224 -7.11 24.17 1.77
CA ASP A 224 -8.23 23.22 1.67
C ASP A 224 -9.51 23.93 1.18
N SER A 225 -9.69 25.21 1.49
CA SER A 225 -10.79 26.04 0.96
C SER A 225 -10.71 26.29 -0.55
N GLU A 226 -9.53 26.14 -1.16
CA GLU A 226 -9.33 26.26 -2.61
C GLU A 226 -9.63 24.95 -3.35
N HIS A 227 -9.89 23.85 -2.62
CA HIS A 227 -10.19 22.57 -3.27
C HIS A 227 -11.57 22.63 -3.92
N PRO A 228 -11.68 22.30 -5.23
CA PRO A 228 -12.98 22.04 -5.83
C PRO A 228 -13.63 20.89 -5.07
N LYS A 229 -14.80 21.14 -4.48
CA LYS A 229 -15.58 20.10 -3.80
C LYS A 229 -15.81 18.92 -4.75
N GLY A 230 -15.51 17.71 -4.29
CA GLY A 230 -15.57 16.47 -5.06
C GLY A 230 -14.46 16.27 -6.09
N GLY A 231 -13.41 17.10 -6.08
CA GLY A 231 -12.21 16.89 -6.89
C GLY A 231 -11.38 15.70 -6.41
N ARG A 232 -10.48 15.18 -7.27
CA ARG A 232 -9.71 13.94 -6.97
C ARG A 232 -8.91 13.97 -5.65
N PHE A 233 -8.43 15.14 -5.23
CA PHE A 233 -7.66 15.32 -3.99
C PHE A 233 -8.49 15.94 -2.84
N ASP A 234 -9.81 15.99 -2.97
CA ASP A 234 -10.70 16.51 -1.92
C ASP A 234 -10.63 15.60 -0.67
N PRO A 235 -10.19 16.11 0.49
CA PRO A 235 -10.07 15.31 1.70
C PRO A 235 -11.40 14.87 2.31
N SER A 236 -12.54 15.36 1.83
CA SER A 236 -13.87 15.02 2.35
C SER A 236 -14.33 13.60 2.00
N HIS A 237 -13.66 12.91 1.08
CA HIS A 237 -14.00 11.54 0.67
C HIS A 237 -12.77 10.61 0.65
N LEU A 238 -13.01 9.30 0.77
CA LEU A 238 -11.96 8.28 0.92
C LEU A 238 -10.92 8.28 -0.20
N ILE A 239 -11.36 8.46 -1.45
CA ILE A 239 -10.45 8.52 -2.62
C ILE A 239 -9.45 9.68 -2.48
N GLY A 240 -9.92 10.86 -2.10
CA GLY A 240 -9.05 12.03 -1.97
C GLY A 240 -8.15 11.95 -0.75
N MET A 241 -8.62 11.37 0.37
CA MET A 241 -7.75 11.01 1.49
C MET A 241 -6.61 10.06 1.08
N HIS A 242 -6.92 9.01 0.30
CA HIS A 242 -5.92 8.05 -0.17
C HIS A 242 -4.91 8.68 -1.14
N LEU A 243 -5.39 9.49 -2.08
CA LEU A 243 -4.51 10.21 -3.02
C LEU A 243 -3.65 11.23 -2.30
N ARG A 244 -4.19 11.94 -1.30
CA ARG A 244 -3.43 12.85 -0.46
C ARG A 244 -2.36 12.12 0.35
N HIS A 245 -2.71 10.99 0.96
CA HIS A 245 -1.73 10.15 1.65
C HIS A 245 -0.55 9.77 0.75
N ARG A 246 -0.79 9.55 -0.55
CA ARG A 246 0.28 9.24 -1.50
C ARG A 246 1.09 10.45 -1.94
N TYR A 247 0.44 11.53 -2.38
CA TYR A 247 1.11 12.61 -3.11
C TYR A 247 1.17 13.95 -2.36
N TRP A 248 0.44 14.13 -1.26
CA TRP A 248 0.26 15.43 -0.61
C TRP A 248 1.30 15.67 0.48
N HIS A 249 2.56 15.74 0.06
CA HIS A 249 3.72 15.96 0.92
C HIS A 249 4.60 17.06 0.35
N ASP A 250 5.22 17.86 1.21
CA ASP A 250 6.13 18.95 0.82
C ASP A 250 7.17 18.55 -0.24
N PRO A 251 7.86 17.39 -0.14
CA PRO A 251 8.86 17.03 -1.15
C PRO A 251 8.26 16.69 -2.52
N ILE A 252 6.98 16.31 -2.60
CA ILE A 252 6.27 16.13 -3.88
C ILE A 252 5.99 17.49 -4.52
N PHE A 253 5.61 18.50 -3.74
CA PHE A 253 5.41 19.85 -4.25
C PHE A 253 6.73 20.51 -4.65
N ASP A 254 7.81 20.32 -3.86
CA ASP A 254 9.15 20.79 -4.22
C ASP A 254 9.65 20.10 -5.52
N ALA A 255 9.33 18.82 -5.71
CA ALA A 255 9.62 18.07 -6.94
C ALA A 255 8.81 18.58 -8.14
N LEU A 256 7.53 18.92 -7.94
CA LEU A 256 6.67 19.52 -8.97
C LEU A 256 7.20 20.89 -9.40
N GLU A 257 7.53 21.76 -8.44
CA GLU A 257 8.07 23.10 -8.72
C GLU A 257 9.37 23.03 -9.53
N MET A 258 10.23 22.06 -9.24
CA MET A 258 11.45 21.83 -10.02
C MET A 258 11.17 21.53 -11.50
N ILE A 259 10.13 20.73 -11.78
CA ILE A 259 9.71 20.45 -13.15
C ILE A 259 9.14 21.73 -13.78
N GLU A 260 8.29 22.47 -13.08
CA GLU A 260 7.65 23.69 -13.58
C GLU A 260 8.68 24.78 -13.91
N GLN A 261 9.66 25.02 -13.04
CA GLN A 261 10.72 25.99 -13.26
C GLN A 261 11.59 25.65 -14.48
N ALA A 262 11.87 24.37 -14.70
CA ALA A 262 12.61 23.92 -15.87
C ALA A 262 11.77 24.02 -17.16
N ALA A 263 10.49 23.63 -17.09
CA ALA A 263 9.56 23.64 -18.21
C ALA A 263 9.24 25.07 -18.69
N ALA A 264 9.12 26.04 -17.77
CA ALA A 264 8.80 27.42 -18.07
C ALA A 264 9.82 28.08 -19.03
N LYS A 265 11.10 27.68 -18.97
CA LYS A 265 12.16 28.17 -19.89
C LYS A 265 11.91 27.79 -21.35
N HIS A 266 11.04 26.81 -21.59
CA HIS A 266 10.67 26.30 -22.90
C HIS A 266 9.20 26.54 -23.24
N GLY A 267 8.46 27.32 -22.43
CA GLY A 267 7.02 27.52 -22.61
C GLY A 267 6.18 26.27 -22.40
N MET A 268 6.72 25.26 -21.70
CA MET A 268 6.08 23.97 -21.46
C MET A 268 5.41 23.92 -20.08
N THR A 269 4.43 23.04 -19.93
CA THR A 269 3.78 22.78 -18.63
C THR A 269 4.30 21.50 -17.97
N ALA A 270 4.15 21.36 -16.65
CA ALA A 270 4.46 20.09 -15.97
C ALA A 270 3.65 18.90 -16.50
N ARG A 271 2.40 19.15 -16.93
CA ARG A 271 1.52 18.14 -17.55
C ARG A 271 2.14 17.60 -18.84
N GLU A 272 2.53 18.51 -19.72
CA GLU A 272 3.22 18.16 -20.97
C GLU A 272 4.51 17.39 -20.69
N CYS A 273 5.31 17.87 -19.73
CA CYS A 273 6.56 17.22 -19.35
C CYS A 273 6.33 15.79 -18.86
N ALA A 274 5.31 15.55 -18.04
CA ALA A 274 5.00 14.22 -17.52
C ALA A 274 4.59 13.23 -18.62
N ILE A 275 3.78 13.66 -19.59
CA ILE A 275 3.35 12.81 -20.71
C ILE A 275 4.51 12.51 -21.66
N ARG A 276 5.27 13.54 -22.06
CA ARG A 276 6.44 13.38 -22.94
C ARG A 276 7.55 12.58 -22.26
N TRP A 277 7.74 12.72 -20.95
CA TRP A 277 8.64 11.86 -20.17
C TRP A 277 8.19 10.39 -20.23
N ALA A 278 6.90 10.12 -19.98
CA ALA A 278 6.38 8.75 -19.98
C ALA A 278 6.61 8.07 -21.35
N HIS A 279 6.41 8.78 -22.46
CA HIS A 279 6.65 8.21 -23.79
C HIS A 279 8.15 8.07 -24.12
N HIS A 280 8.96 9.11 -23.93
CA HIS A 280 10.30 9.18 -24.53
C HIS A 280 11.47 8.89 -23.57
N HIS A 281 11.25 9.04 -22.26
CA HIS A 281 12.32 9.05 -21.25
C HIS A 281 12.13 8.01 -20.15
N SER A 282 11.07 7.23 -20.24
CA SER A 282 10.73 6.19 -19.26
C SER A 282 11.13 4.79 -19.75
N ALA A 283 10.82 3.78 -18.95
CA ALA A 283 11.01 2.38 -19.29
C ALA A 283 9.95 1.81 -20.27
N ILE A 284 8.98 2.63 -20.71
CA ILE A 284 8.01 2.26 -21.75
C ILE A 284 8.72 2.04 -23.09
N LYS A 285 8.37 0.96 -23.77
CA LYS A 285 8.87 0.56 -25.09
C LYS A 285 7.70 0.22 -26.01
N PRO A 286 7.29 1.13 -26.92
CA PRO A 286 6.21 0.88 -27.88
C PRO A 286 6.39 -0.41 -28.68
N GLU A 287 7.63 -0.74 -29.04
CA GLU A 287 8.01 -1.95 -29.76
C GLU A 287 7.75 -3.25 -28.98
N LEU A 288 7.61 -3.18 -27.64
CA LEU A 288 7.24 -4.31 -26.78
C LEU A 288 5.72 -4.37 -26.50
N GLY A 289 4.92 -3.55 -27.19
CA GLY A 289 3.47 -3.49 -27.02
C GLY A 289 3.03 -2.72 -25.77
N ASP A 290 3.91 -1.91 -25.19
CA ASP A 290 3.58 -1.10 -24.03
C ASP A 290 2.56 -0.02 -24.36
N ARG A 291 1.79 0.36 -23.35
CA ARG A 291 0.74 1.38 -23.48
C ARG A 291 0.78 2.41 -22.38
N LEU A 292 0.26 3.58 -22.68
CA LEU A 292 -0.03 4.61 -21.70
C LEU A 292 -1.54 4.74 -21.49
N ILE A 293 -2.00 4.69 -20.25
CA ILE A 293 -3.41 4.87 -19.91
C ILE A 293 -3.63 6.34 -19.54
N LEU A 294 -4.33 7.04 -20.42
CA LEU A 294 -4.60 8.46 -20.32
C LEU A 294 -5.93 8.70 -19.61
N GLY A 295 -6.00 9.79 -18.85
CA GLY A 295 -7.25 10.30 -18.30
C GLY A 295 -7.28 11.82 -18.46
N ALA A 296 -8.48 12.36 -18.61
CA ALA A 296 -8.71 13.78 -18.77
C ALA A 296 -9.94 14.23 -17.97
N ALA A 297 -10.03 15.53 -17.71
CA ALA A 297 -11.14 16.19 -17.04
C ALA A 297 -12.25 16.60 -18.03
N ASP A 298 -11.93 16.69 -19.31
CA ASP A 298 -12.84 17.01 -20.41
C ASP A 298 -12.16 16.68 -21.77
N ALA A 299 -12.88 16.88 -22.87
CA ALA A 299 -12.40 16.63 -24.22
C ALA A 299 -11.23 17.53 -24.64
N GLN A 300 -11.20 18.79 -24.17
CA GLN A 300 -10.12 19.73 -24.50
C GLN A 300 -8.80 19.26 -23.87
N GLN A 301 -8.81 18.92 -22.58
CA GLN A 301 -7.65 18.36 -21.91
C GLN A 301 -7.22 17.04 -22.55
N LEU A 302 -8.16 16.21 -23.01
CA LEU A 302 -7.81 14.97 -23.70
C LEU A 302 -7.07 15.25 -25.01
N ALA A 303 -7.54 16.23 -25.80
CA ALA A 303 -6.87 16.65 -27.03
C ALA A 303 -5.44 17.15 -26.74
N GLU A 304 -5.26 18.01 -25.73
CA GLU A 304 -3.93 18.48 -25.30
C GLU A 304 -3.00 17.31 -24.92
N VAL A 305 -3.51 16.35 -24.14
CA VAL A 305 -2.71 15.19 -23.70
C VAL A 305 -2.32 14.31 -24.89
N LEU A 306 -3.18 14.16 -25.90
CA LEU A 306 -2.87 13.45 -27.14
C LEU A 306 -1.80 14.18 -27.94
N ASP A 307 -1.86 15.51 -28.02
CA ASP A 307 -0.81 16.33 -28.64
C ASP A 307 0.54 16.13 -27.94
N PHE A 308 0.56 16.02 -26.60
CA PHE A 308 1.78 15.75 -25.84
C PHE A 308 2.33 14.33 -26.06
N VAL A 309 1.48 13.33 -26.29
CA VAL A 309 1.92 11.98 -26.67
C VAL A 309 2.60 11.99 -28.03
N GLU A 310 2.08 12.78 -28.96
CA GLU A 310 2.55 12.91 -30.34
C GLU A 310 3.76 13.85 -30.48
N ALA A 311 4.01 14.68 -29.47
CA ALA A 311 5.17 15.54 -29.38
C ALA A 311 6.49 14.74 -29.22
N GLY A 312 7.60 15.39 -29.60
CA GLY A 312 8.95 14.82 -29.49
C GLY A 312 9.48 14.73 -28.05
N PRO A 313 10.72 14.25 -27.86
CA PRO A 313 11.33 14.13 -26.54
C PRO A 313 11.48 15.50 -25.85
N LEU A 314 11.44 15.50 -24.52
CA LEU A 314 11.76 16.68 -23.70
C LEU A 314 13.14 17.29 -24.02
N PRO A 315 13.31 18.62 -23.92
CA PRO A 315 14.62 19.25 -23.87
C PRO A 315 15.47 18.66 -22.74
N GLU A 316 16.79 18.56 -22.96
CA GLU A 316 17.71 17.88 -22.02
C GLU A 316 17.64 18.46 -20.60
N GLY A 317 17.56 19.79 -20.47
CA GLY A 317 17.44 20.46 -19.17
C GLY A 317 16.16 20.09 -18.43
N VAL A 318 15.05 19.90 -19.15
CA VAL A 318 13.75 19.48 -18.59
C VAL A 318 13.80 18.01 -18.20
N ALA A 319 14.36 17.14 -19.06
CA ALA A 319 14.53 15.72 -18.75
C ALA A 319 15.38 15.50 -17.49
N LYS A 320 16.49 16.25 -17.34
CA LYS A 320 17.32 16.23 -16.13
C LYS A 320 16.57 16.71 -14.88
N ALA A 321 15.72 17.73 -15.02
CA ALA A 321 14.89 18.21 -13.90
C ALA A 321 13.85 17.16 -13.47
N VAL A 322 13.24 16.45 -14.44
CA VAL A 322 12.33 15.33 -14.16
C VAL A 322 13.04 14.17 -13.46
N GLU A 323 14.30 13.92 -13.79
CA GLU A 323 15.12 12.91 -13.09
C GLU A 323 15.46 13.34 -11.65
N ALA A 324 15.91 14.57 -11.46
CA ALA A 324 16.21 15.09 -10.13
C ALA A 324 14.97 15.19 -9.22
N SER A 325 13.80 15.46 -9.79
CA SER A 325 12.54 15.53 -9.05
C SER A 325 12.10 14.15 -8.51
N TRP A 326 12.38 13.06 -9.24
CA TRP A 326 12.14 11.70 -8.77
C TRP A 326 12.92 11.38 -7.49
N GLN A 327 14.18 11.80 -7.41
CA GLN A 327 15.02 11.55 -6.23
C GLN A 327 14.39 12.20 -4.97
N LYS A 328 13.88 13.42 -5.11
CA LYS A 328 13.16 14.13 -4.04
C LYS A 328 11.82 13.47 -3.70
N ALA A 329 11.02 13.13 -4.71
CA ALA A 329 9.72 12.49 -4.52
C ALA A 329 9.84 11.12 -3.82
N THR A 330 10.87 10.35 -4.16
CA THR A 330 11.11 9.00 -3.63
C THR A 330 11.34 9.01 -2.12
N ILE A 331 12.04 10.01 -1.58
CA ILE A 331 12.24 10.16 -0.13
C ILE A 331 10.88 10.26 0.58
N ALA A 332 9.98 11.13 0.10
CA ALA A 332 8.65 11.28 0.68
C ALA A 332 7.77 10.03 0.49
N LEU A 333 7.81 9.40 -0.68
CA LEU A 333 7.01 8.22 -0.98
C LEU A 333 7.44 7.01 -0.16
N ARG A 334 8.74 6.87 0.15
CA ARG A 334 9.26 5.80 1.01
C ARG A 334 8.79 5.97 2.46
N ASP A 335 8.83 7.19 2.99
CA ASP A 335 8.33 7.51 4.33
C ASP A 335 6.80 7.35 4.42
N GLY A 336 6.07 7.69 3.35
CA GLY A 336 4.64 7.42 3.21
C GLY A 336 4.30 5.92 3.10
N LEU A 337 5.08 5.12 2.37
CA LEU A 337 4.89 3.67 2.22
C LEU A 337 5.10 2.92 3.55
N HIS A 338 6.06 3.34 4.38
CA HIS A 338 6.21 2.83 5.75
C HIS A 338 4.98 3.11 6.63
N THR A 339 4.15 4.09 6.26
CA THR A 339 2.89 4.40 6.93
C THR A 339 1.75 3.49 6.41
N VAL A 340 1.73 3.15 5.11
CA VAL A 340 0.75 2.21 4.50
C VAL A 340 0.97 0.76 4.93
N GLU A 341 2.22 0.28 5.00
CA GLU A 341 2.50 -1.05 5.55
C GLU A 341 2.06 -1.17 7.01
N ARG A 342 2.09 -0.07 7.78
CA ARG A 342 1.54 0.00 9.15
C ARG A 342 0.01 0.09 9.20
N MET A 343 -0.64 0.51 8.11
CA MET A 343 -2.10 0.60 8.00
C MET A 343 -2.74 -0.67 7.44
N THR A 344 -2.04 -1.41 6.57
CA THR A 344 -2.55 -2.65 5.93
C THR A 344 -2.14 -3.93 6.65
N LYS A 345 -1.05 -3.92 7.44
CA LYS A 345 -0.84 -4.91 8.50
C LYS A 345 -1.71 -4.51 9.69
N ALA A 346 -2.38 -5.47 10.32
CA ALA A 346 -3.21 -5.26 11.52
C ALA A 346 -2.55 -4.25 12.48
N PRO A 347 -3.31 -3.30 13.06
CA PRO A 347 -2.77 -2.04 13.55
C PRO A 347 -1.79 -2.27 14.71
N PRO A 348 -0.50 -1.95 14.58
CA PRO A 348 0.33 -1.80 15.75
C PRO A 348 0.10 -0.39 16.31
N MET A 349 -0.47 -0.36 17.52
CA MET A 349 -0.39 0.73 18.49
C MET A 349 -1.21 2.02 18.24
N ARG A 350 -2.53 1.88 18.07
CA ARG A 350 -3.50 2.97 18.40
C ARG A 350 -3.47 3.38 19.88
N CYS A 351 -2.83 2.63 20.76
CA CYS A 351 -2.70 2.99 22.17
C CYS A 351 -1.77 4.19 22.39
N ILE A 352 -0.67 4.30 21.64
CA ILE A 352 0.35 5.34 21.91
C ILE A 352 -0.12 6.75 21.49
N GLN A 353 -0.95 6.86 20.45
CA GLN A 353 -1.53 8.15 20.03
C GLN A 353 -2.74 8.59 20.87
N LYS A 354 -3.38 7.67 21.59
CA LYS A 354 -4.55 7.95 22.45
C LYS A 354 -4.19 8.19 23.92
N LEU A 355 -3.03 7.69 24.33
CA LEU A 355 -2.43 7.97 25.62
C LEU A 355 -1.77 9.34 25.53
N SER A 356 -2.16 10.28 26.40
CA SER A 356 -1.58 11.62 26.43
C SER A 356 -0.06 11.50 26.62
N VAL A 357 0.69 11.73 25.54
CA VAL A 357 2.16 11.76 25.56
C VAL A 357 2.67 12.79 26.58
N GLY A 358 1.87 13.81 26.89
CA GLY A 358 2.15 14.84 27.89
C GLY A 358 2.02 14.39 29.36
N SER A 359 1.44 13.23 29.66
CA SER A 359 1.29 12.74 31.05
C SER A 359 2.41 11.77 31.46
N ALA A 360 3.24 11.33 30.51
CA ALA A 360 4.42 10.50 30.77
C ALA A 360 5.52 11.33 31.45
N ALA A 361 6.26 10.72 32.38
CA ALA A 361 7.38 11.39 33.06
C ALA A 361 8.50 11.78 32.08
N PHE A 362 8.66 11.02 30.99
CA PHE A 362 9.63 11.26 29.92
C PHE A 362 9.00 11.05 28.54
N LYS A 363 9.67 11.53 27.49
CA LYS A 363 9.27 11.25 26.10
C LYS A 363 9.17 9.72 25.91
N PRO A 364 8.09 9.18 25.33
CA PRO A 364 7.91 7.74 25.12
C PRO A 364 9.07 7.07 24.37
N ALA A 365 9.79 7.84 23.54
CA ALA A 365 10.98 7.36 22.85
C ALA A 365 12.13 6.94 23.78
N LEU A 366 12.22 7.56 24.96
CA LEU A 366 13.29 7.32 25.91
C LEU A 366 13.12 5.98 26.64
N TYR A 367 11.90 5.46 26.75
CA TYR A 367 11.63 4.18 27.41
C TYR A 367 12.30 3.01 26.66
N TYR A 368 12.08 2.89 25.35
CA TYR A 368 12.73 1.81 24.61
C TYR A 368 14.25 2.02 24.46
N GLN A 369 14.72 3.28 24.44
CA GLN A 369 16.15 3.59 24.38
C GLN A 369 16.91 3.24 25.67
N ILE A 370 16.22 3.19 26.82
CA ILE A 370 16.83 2.84 28.11
C ILE A 370 16.61 1.37 28.44
N PHE A 371 15.36 0.89 28.39
CA PHE A 371 15.03 -0.43 28.92
C PHE A 371 15.43 -1.58 27.98
N VAL A 372 15.39 -1.40 26.65
CA VAL A 372 15.81 -2.47 25.72
C VAL A 372 17.32 -2.77 25.84
N PRO A 373 18.22 -1.77 25.89
CA PRO A 373 19.64 -2.05 26.15
C PRO A 373 19.88 -2.69 27.52
N CYS A 374 19.15 -2.29 28.57
CA CYS A 374 19.25 -2.91 29.89
C CYS A 374 18.90 -4.40 29.86
N ASP A 375 17.83 -4.78 29.16
CA ASP A 375 17.42 -6.18 29.01
C ASP A 375 18.47 -6.99 28.23
N ILE A 376 19.05 -6.41 27.18
CA ILE A 376 20.15 -7.05 26.44
C ILE A 376 21.35 -7.30 27.35
N VAL A 377 21.75 -6.33 28.17
CA VAL A 377 22.85 -6.48 29.12
C VAL A 377 22.55 -7.58 30.15
N ALA A 378 21.34 -7.63 30.69
CA ALA A 378 20.92 -8.68 31.61
C ALA A 378 21.00 -10.08 30.97
N LEU A 379 20.49 -10.23 29.74
CA LEU A 379 20.54 -11.49 29.00
C LEU A 379 21.97 -11.94 28.68
N VAL A 380 22.85 -11.00 28.32
CA VAL A 380 24.27 -11.30 28.08
C VAL A 380 24.92 -11.81 29.37
N LEU A 381 24.74 -11.11 30.50
CA LEU A 381 25.29 -11.55 31.79
C LEU A 381 24.76 -12.94 32.20
N GLN A 382 23.47 -13.20 32.00
CA GLN A 382 22.87 -14.52 32.29
C GLN A 382 23.41 -15.62 31.36
N SER A 383 23.58 -15.33 30.06
CA SER A 383 24.13 -16.28 29.10
C SER A 383 25.59 -16.63 29.40
N VAL A 384 26.39 -15.64 29.79
CA VAL A 384 27.80 -15.81 30.18
C VAL A 384 27.89 -16.57 31.50
N GLY A 385 27.09 -16.20 32.51
CA GLY A 385 27.03 -16.89 33.79
C GLY A 385 26.63 -18.38 33.64
N GLY A 386 25.63 -18.66 32.79
CA GLY A 386 25.20 -20.03 32.47
C GLY A 386 26.27 -20.83 31.74
N ALA A 387 26.92 -20.25 30.72
CA ALA A 387 27.97 -20.91 29.96
C ALA A 387 29.25 -21.18 30.78
N MET A 388 29.59 -20.30 31.72
CA MET A 388 30.71 -20.51 32.63
C MET A 388 30.41 -21.56 33.69
N SER A 389 29.16 -21.63 34.15
CA SER A 389 28.74 -22.62 35.15
C SER A 389 28.70 -24.04 34.57
N SER A 390 28.44 -24.21 33.26
CA SER A 390 28.40 -25.51 32.59
C SER A 390 29.77 -26.10 32.22
N GLN A 391 30.81 -25.27 32.09
CA GLN A 391 32.18 -25.73 31.79
C GLN A 391 32.98 -26.13 33.03
N SER A 392 32.66 -25.56 34.20
CA SER A 392 33.17 -26.06 35.47
C SER A 392 32.33 -27.24 35.94
N ASN A 393 32.91 -28.26 36.57
CA ASN A 393 32.19 -29.40 37.17
C ASN A 393 31.31 -28.99 38.38
N GLY A 394 30.44 -27.99 38.23
CA GLY A 394 29.49 -27.50 39.23
C GLY A 394 30.05 -26.56 40.30
N SER A 395 31.31 -26.10 40.19
CA SER A 395 31.99 -25.36 41.26
C SER A 395 32.43 -23.92 40.94
N SER A 396 32.10 -23.39 39.75
CA SER A 396 32.41 -21.98 39.44
C SER A 396 31.44 -21.03 40.12
N GLN A 397 31.74 -20.65 41.37
CA GLN A 397 31.06 -19.57 42.08
C GLN A 397 31.05 -18.27 41.26
N ALA A 398 32.06 -18.07 40.40
CA ALA A 398 32.12 -16.93 39.50
C ALA A 398 31.01 -16.95 38.44
N GLY A 399 30.69 -18.11 37.86
CA GLY A 399 29.60 -18.25 36.88
C GLY A 399 28.23 -17.98 37.51
N VAL A 400 28.00 -18.53 38.69
CA VAL A 400 26.77 -18.29 39.50
C VAL A 400 26.64 -16.80 39.81
N ASN A 401 27.69 -16.15 40.30
CA ASN A 401 27.67 -14.73 40.65
C ASN A 401 27.41 -13.83 39.43
N ILE A 402 27.96 -14.16 38.26
CA ILE A 402 27.72 -13.41 37.01
C ILE A 402 26.26 -13.57 36.55
N GLY A 403 25.71 -14.78 36.63
CA GLY A 403 24.29 -15.04 36.33
C GLY A 403 23.36 -14.31 37.31
N LEU A 404 23.67 -14.36 38.61
CA LEU A 404 22.93 -13.67 39.66
C LEU A 404 22.98 -12.14 39.49
N ALA A 405 24.12 -11.59 39.05
CA ALA A 405 24.26 -10.18 38.74
C ALA A 405 23.36 -9.76 37.56
N GLY A 406 23.27 -10.59 36.52
CA GLY A 406 22.36 -10.38 35.39
C GLY A 406 20.89 -10.41 35.79
N LEU A 407 20.48 -11.35 36.64
CA LEU A 407 19.12 -11.44 37.17
C LEU A 407 18.78 -10.26 38.11
N SER A 408 19.70 -9.90 39.00
CA SER A 408 19.54 -8.77 39.92
C SER A 408 19.40 -7.45 39.17
N PHE A 409 20.18 -7.27 38.10
CA PHE A 409 20.07 -6.11 37.22
C PHE A 409 18.71 -6.05 36.51
N GLN A 410 18.23 -7.19 35.99
CA GLN A 410 16.91 -7.29 35.36
C GLN A 410 15.76 -6.97 36.32
N VAL A 411 15.81 -7.46 37.56
CA VAL A 411 14.79 -7.16 38.57
C VAL A 411 14.78 -5.67 38.92
N LEU A 412 15.96 -5.05 39.06
CA LEU A 412 16.07 -3.63 39.33
C LEU A 412 15.49 -2.78 38.18
N THR A 413 15.82 -3.11 36.93
CA THR A 413 15.33 -2.36 35.76
C THR A 413 13.82 -2.55 35.58
N LEU A 414 13.31 -3.76 35.79
CA LEU A 414 11.88 -4.06 35.75
C LEU A 414 11.10 -3.36 36.88
N LEU A 415 11.67 -3.27 38.09
CA LEU A 415 11.08 -2.52 39.20
C LEU A 415 10.93 -1.02 38.87
N VAL A 416 11.98 -0.41 38.29
CA VAL A 416 11.93 0.98 37.84
C VAL A 416 10.89 1.16 36.73
N PHE A 417 10.82 0.23 35.78
CA PHE A 417 9.82 0.26 34.70
C PHE A 417 8.38 0.19 35.23
N ILE A 418 8.11 -0.73 36.17
CA ILE A 418 6.81 -0.85 36.84
C ILE A 418 6.48 0.44 37.61
N GLY A 419 7.44 1.00 38.34
CA GLY A 419 7.26 2.26 39.07
C GLY A 419 6.87 3.42 38.16
N LEU A 420 7.53 3.56 37.00
CA LEU A 420 7.18 4.55 35.98
C LEU A 420 5.79 4.30 35.36
N GLY A 421 5.42 3.04 35.14
CA GLY A 421 4.09 2.66 34.66
C GLY A 421 2.97 3.01 35.65
N VAL A 422 3.19 2.76 36.95
CA VAL A 422 2.28 3.13 38.03
C VAL A 422 2.16 4.64 38.14
N GLN A 423 3.28 5.37 38.11
CA GLN A 423 3.28 6.83 38.11
C GLN A 423 2.50 7.39 36.92
N TYR A 424 2.66 6.82 35.73
CA TYR A 424 1.90 7.19 34.54
C TYR A 424 0.40 6.96 34.73
N ALA A 425 0.00 5.81 35.26
CA ALA A 425 -1.41 5.49 35.51
C ALA A 425 -2.06 6.46 36.50
N PHE A 426 -1.33 6.88 37.55
CA PHE A 426 -1.81 7.89 38.50
C PHE A 426 -1.96 9.28 37.86
N ARG A 427 -0.96 9.73 37.09
CA ARG A 427 -1.01 11.01 36.38
C ARG A 427 -2.13 11.05 35.35
N PHE A 428 -2.28 9.99 34.57
CA PHE A 428 -3.35 9.84 33.59
C PHE A 428 -4.74 9.89 34.24
N ARG A 429 -4.93 9.24 35.40
CA ARG A 429 -6.19 9.34 36.17
C ARG A 429 -6.44 10.74 36.72
N ALA A 430 -5.40 11.45 37.17
CA ALA A 430 -5.51 12.83 37.65
C ALA A 430 -5.87 13.80 36.51
N ASP A 431 -5.20 13.70 35.36
CA ASP A 431 -5.46 14.53 34.18
C ASP A 431 -6.84 14.26 33.56
N ALA A 432 -7.33 13.02 33.62
CA ALA A 432 -8.69 12.66 33.22
C ALA A 432 -9.76 13.28 34.14
N LYS A 433 -9.52 13.35 35.46
CA LYS A 433 -10.42 14.04 36.41
C LYS A 433 -10.46 15.56 36.20
N LEU A 434 -9.36 16.15 35.74
CA LEU A 434 -9.24 17.58 35.44
C LEU A 434 -9.78 17.96 34.05
N GLY A 435 -10.34 17.00 33.28
CA GLY A 435 -10.89 17.26 31.95
C GLY A 435 -9.86 17.52 30.85
N LYS A 436 -8.56 17.33 31.13
CA LYS A 436 -7.46 17.55 30.16
C LYS A 436 -7.28 16.40 29.16
N VAL A 437 -7.85 15.22 29.46
CA VAL A 437 -7.74 14.01 28.64
C VAL A 437 -9.11 13.34 28.51
N THR A 438 -9.57 13.13 27.27
CA THR A 438 -10.90 12.56 26.99
C THR A 438 -10.87 11.02 27.07
N MET A 439 -11.68 10.46 27.98
CA MET A 439 -11.82 9.00 28.20
C MET A 439 -12.64 8.25 27.14
N SER A 440 -13.22 8.95 26.16
CA SER A 440 -14.15 8.37 25.17
C SER A 440 -13.52 7.36 24.19
N GLY A 441 -12.19 7.20 24.22
CA GLY A 441 -11.45 6.34 23.29
C GLY A 441 -11.12 4.92 23.77
N PHE A 442 -11.37 4.57 25.04
CA PHE A 442 -11.06 3.26 25.63
C PHE A 442 -12.27 2.31 25.57
N ASN A 443 -12.35 1.47 24.53
CA ASN A 443 -13.32 0.39 24.46
C ASN A 443 -13.01 -0.71 25.50
N SER A 444 -13.99 -1.57 25.83
CA SER A 444 -13.80 -2.65 26.81
C SER A 444 -12.63 -3.58 26.47
N ARG A 445 -12.35 -3.79 25.18
CA ARG A 445 -11.23 -4.60 24.69
C ARG A 445 -9.86 -4.00 25.06
N SER A 446 -9.68 -2.68 24.94
CA SER A 446 -8.43 -2.01 25.29
C SER A 446 -8.13 -2.11 26.80
N LYS A 447 -9.14 -1.93 27.66
CA LYS A 447 -9.00 -2.10 29.12
C LYS A 447 -8.55 -3.53 29.49
N TRP A 448 -9.11 -4.53 28.82
CA TRP A 448 -8.69 -5.93 28.98
C TRP A 448 -7.23 -6.15 28.57
N VAL A 449 -6.80 -5.62 27.43
CA VAL A 449 -5.41 -5.75 26.97
C VAL A 449 -4.44 -5.11 27.96
N PHE A 450 -4.71 -3.90 28.44
CA PHE A 450 -3.85 -3.25 29.45
C PHE A 450 -3.84 -4.01 30.79
N GLY A 451 -4.98 -4.57 31.20
CA GLY A 451 -5.07 -5.43 32.38
C GLY A 451 -4.21 -6.68 32.25
N MET A 452 -4.30 -7.39 31.13
CA MET A 452 -3.49 -8.60 30.87
C MET A 452 -2.00 -8.30 30.77
N VAL A 453 -1.61 -7.21 30.11
CA VAL A 453 -0.20 -6.79 30.03
C VAL A 453 0.35 -6.42 31.41
N SER A 454 -0.44 -5.74 32.24
CA SER A 454 -0.04 -5.40 33.61
C SER A 454 0.10 -6.65 34.48
N LEU A 455 -0.86 -7.59 34.36
CA LEU A 455 -0.80 -8.89 35.05
C LEU A 455 0.45 -9.68 34.63
N ALA A 456 0.70 -9.81 33.33
CA ALA A 456 1.89 -10.48 32.82
C ALA A 456 3.19 -9.83 33.33
N THR A 457 3.25 -8.51 33.37
CA THR A 457 4.43 -7.79 33.89
C THR A 457 4.68 -8.11 35.38
N VAL A 458 3.62 -8.19 36.18
CA VAL A 458 3.71 -8.55 37.61
C VAL A 458 4.13 -10.01 37.78
N LEU A 459 3.57 -10.93 36.99
CA LEU A 459 3.94 -12.35 37.03
C LEU A 459 5.41 -12.56 36.64
N ILE A 460 5.88 -11.89 35.59
CA ILE A 460 7.29 -11.89 35.18
C ILE A 460 8.18 -11.34 36.30
N PHE A 461 7.77 -10.25 36.96
CA PHE A 461 8.52 -9.69 38.08
C PHE A 461 8.63 -10.67 39.25
N ILE A 462 7.53 -11.32 39.63
CA ILE A 462 7.51 -12.35 40.69
C ILE A 462 8.44 -13.51 40.32
N ARG A 463 8.37 -13.99 39.08
CA ARG A 463 9.25 -15.04 38.56
C ARG A 463 10.72 -14.62 38.62
N CYS A 464 11.06 -13.40 38.21
CA CYS A 464 12.44 -12.92 38.25
C CYS A 464 12.98 -12.81 39.69
N VAL A 465 12.16 -12.37 40.65
CA VAL A 465 12.54 -12.34 42.08
C VAL A 465 12.73 -13.77 42.61
N TYR A 466 11.83 -14.69 42.25
CA TYR A 466 11.96 -16.10 42.62
C TYR A 466 13.25 -16.72 42.05
N ARG A 467 13.61 -16.39 40.80
CA ARG A 467 14.84 -16.88 40.16
C ARG A 467 16.12 -16.40 40.86
N ILE A 468 16.11 -15.20 41.45
CA ILE A 468 17.22 -14.71 42.29
C ILE A 468 17.30 -15.53 43.58
N TYR A 469 16.16 -15.77 44.23
CA TYR A 469 16.09 -16.58 45.45
C TYR A 469 16.51 -18.04 45.22
N GLU A 470 16.11 -18.63 44.09
CA GLU A 470 16.47 -20.00 43.72
C GLU A 470 17.99 -20.14 43.49
N LEU A 471 18.61 -19.14 42.88
CA LEU A 471 20.04 -19.17 42.53
C LEU A 471 20.95 -18.52 43.59
N SER A 472 20.41 -17.91 44.65
CA SER A 472 21.22 -17.27 45.69
C SER A 472 22.05 -18.26 46.50
N ASP A 473 21.56 -19.50 46.63
CA ASP A 473 22.26 -20.61 47.28
C ASP A 473 23.10 -21.44 46.28
N GLY A 474 23.17 -21.01 45.01
CA GLY A 474 23.83 -21.73 43.92
C GLY A 474 23.04 -22.95 43.42
N TYR A 475 23.59 -23.64 42.41
CA TYR A 475 22.91 -24.75 41.72
C TYR A 475 22.69 -26.02 42.57
N GLN A 476 23.04 -26.01 43.86
CA GLN A 476 22.81 -27.10 44.82
C GLN A 476 21.97 -26.69 46.03
N GLY A 477 21.34 -25.51 45.99
CA GLY A 477 20.48 -25.01 47.07
C GLY A 477 19.20 -25.84 47.24
N ALA A 478 18.68 -25.91 48.46
CA ALA A 478 17.45 -26.65 48.78
C ALA A 478 16.21 -26.13 48.01
N ALA A 479 16.21 -24.85 47.63
CA ALA A 479 15.14 -24.22 46.85
C ALA A 479 15.00 -24.76 45.41
N LEU A 480 16.09 -25.27 44.81
CA LEU A 480 16.08 -25.89 43.48
C LEU A 480 15.40 -27.27 43.44
N HIS A 481 15.23 -27.89 44.61
CA HIS A 481 14.65 -29.23 44.75
C HIS A 481 13.18 -29.21 45.21
N ASP A 482 12.60 -28.03 45.44
CA ASP A 482 11.17 -27.89 45.74
C ASP A 482 10.36 -27.84 44.44
N GLU A 483 9.93 -29.02 43.98
CA GLU A 483 9.17 -29.19 42.73
C GLU A 483 7.86 -28.38 42.73
N GLY A 484 7.22 -28.15 43.88
CA GLY A 484 5.96 -27.43 43.98
C GLY A 484 6.13 -25.93 43.73
N LEU A 485 7.14 -25.32 44.36
CA LEU A 485 7.47 -23.91 44.15
C LEU A 485 8.06 -23.66 42.75
N PHE A 486 8.89 -24.58 42.25
CA PHE A 486 9.43 -24.52 40.90
C PHE A 486 8.32 -24.57 39.84
N ILE A 487 7.44 -25.57 39.88
CA ILE A 487 6.34 -25.71 38.91
C ILE A 487 5.37 -24.52 39.00
N GLY A 488 5.09 -24.04 40.22
CA GLY A 488 4.13 -22.95 40.44
C GLY A 488 4.63 -21.58 39.99
N LEU A 489 5.89 -21.23 40.22
CA LEU A 489 6.41 -19.87 39.99
C LEU A 489 7.26 -19.74 38.71
N GLU A 490 7.84 -20.83 38.21
CA GLU A 490 8.61 -20.83 36.94
C GLU A 490 7.69 -20.98 35.71
N SER A 491 6.53 -21.63 35.86
CA SER A 491 5.56 -21.86 34.76
C SER A 491 4.62 -20.66 34.49
N MET A 492 4.74 -19.57 35.26
CA MET A 492 3.89 -18.37 35.17
C MET A 492 4.30 -17.39 34.07
#